data_AF-A0AAV9Q065-F1
#
_entry.id   AF-A0AAV9Q065-F1
#
_cell.length_a   1.000
_cell.length_b   1.000
_cell.length_c   1.000
_cell.angle_alpha   90.00
_cell.angle_beta   90.00
_cell.angle_gamma   90.00
#
_symmetry.space_group_name_H-M   'P 1'
#
loop_
_entity.id
_entity.type
_entity.pdbx_description
1 polymer ?
#
loop_
_entity_poly.entity_id
_entity_poly.type
_entity_poly.pdbx_seq_one_letter_code
_entity_poly.pdbx_strand_id
1 'polypeptide(L)'
;MDHITAFQLPRSGQRESPLFNGLPGEIRDRILAFTLSCYNSPEIWDTDSSYVRPEYNAPLIADTAILQTCQRAYAENWFRSWISAVHTFYLAWQGRRPKEVTTVQQFQPVLDRLFAAHGEVEISHVRVFAQLCSLEDDGWQLSQILDMTNFFPRKLTVTIRHHDWWSWETDDRLYIGAGWVDTCRFPATLREICLEIESLQRKSRQIDWIADQMIEKWHFVRRDGMIMSARMEECKEDQWTGSSTWEEARWLRDETKPGMNEYVVKTITWKPNRERTRQPPPEDLSVPDFYPAIISNEPSVSVQRLNRAQVPKDLAADETLRWLHEYERDNPGVGDGSDDDADAELASIWDEHTDDEGPFVE
;
A
#
# COMPACT_ATOMS: atom_id res chain seq x y z
N MET A 1 40.50 -10.12 -1.25
CA MET A 1 39.77 -11.37 -1.00
C MET A 1 38.87 -11.52 -2.19
N ASP A 2 39.36 -12.20 -3.22
CA ASP A 2 38.90 -12.05 -4.61
C ASP A 2 38.08 -13.26 -5.02
N HIS A 3 36.94 -13.48 -4.36
CA HIS A 3 36.08 -14.60 -4.71
C HIS A 3 34.64 -14.12 -4.82
N ILE A 4 34.27 -13.77 -6.06
CA ILE A 4 32.96 -13.84 -6.74
C ILE A 4 32.81 -12.55 -7.56
N THR A 5 33.27 -12.61 -8.81
CA THR A 5 33.10 -11.52 -9.79
C THR A 5 32.83 -12.07 -11.20
N ALA A 6 32.40 -13.32 -11.29
CA ALA A 6 32.07 -13.94 -12.56
C ALA A 6 30.89 -14.89 -12.35
N PHE A 7 29.93 -14.81 -13.27
CA PHE A 7 28.90 -15.82 -13.46
C PHE A 7 29.60 -17.18 -13.61
N GLN A 8 29.67 -17.97 -12.54
CA GLN A 8 30.28 -19.29 -12.61
C GLN A 8 29.26 -20.21 -13.29
N LEU A 9 29.64 -20.78 -14.43
CA LEU A 9 28.90 -21.88 -15.02
C LEU A 9 28.62 -22.95 -13.95
N PRO A 10 27.43 -23.57 -13.95
CA PRO A 10 27.09 -24.61 -12.98
C PRO A 10 28.21 -25.65 -12.87
N ARG A 11 28.61 -26.00 -11.63
CA ARG A 11 29.71 -26.95 -11.39
C ARG A 11 29.41 -28.34 -11.98
N SER A 12 28.12 -28.67 -12.09
CA SER A 12 27.62 -29.81 -12.86
C SER A 12 26.77 -29.30 -14.02
N GLY A 13 27.03 -29.77 -15.24
CA GLY A 13 26.21 -29.40 -16.42
C GLY A 13 24.78 -29.94 -16.37
N GLN A 14 24.45 -30.77 -15.38
CA GLN A 14 23.14 -31.40 -15.16
C GLN A 14 22.55 -32.03 -16.44
N ARG A 15 23.41 -32.65 -17.26
CA ARG A 15 23.08 -33.22 -18.58
C ARG A 15 22.16 -34.44 -18.52
N GLU A 16 22.01 -35.05 -17.35
CA GLU A 16 21.09 -36.17 -17.12
C GLU A 16 19.68 -35.70 -16.73
N SER A 17 19.50 -34.41 -16.43
CA SER A 17 18.18 -33.87 -16.10
C SER A 17 17.31 -33.77 -17.36
N PRO A 18 16.11 -34.37 -17.38
CA PRO A 18 15.19 -34.27 -18.51
C PRO A 18 14.80 -32.81 -18.82
N LEU A 19 14.68 -31.98 -17.78
CA LEU A 19 14.43 -30.54 -17.91
C LEU A 19 15.48 -29.89 -18.81
N PHE A 20 16.75 -30.30 -18.68
CA PHE A 20 17.90 -29.61 -19.25
C PHE A 20 18.53 -30.30 -20.46
N ASN A 21 18.20 -31.57 -20.69
CA ASN A 21 18.67 -32.37 -21.82
C ASN A 21 17.57 -32.60 -22.87
N GLY A 22 16.29 -32.62 -22.44
CA GLY A 22 15.16 -32.89 -23.32
C GLY A 22 14.41 -31.66 -23.80
N LEU A 23 14.43 -30.55 -23.04
CA LEU A 23 13.65 -29.36 -23.36
C LEU A 23 14.51 -28.21 -23.93
N PRO A 24 14.05 -27.55 -25.02
CA PRO A 24 14.65 -26.32 -25.52
C PRO A 24 14.69 -25.23 -24.45
N GLY A 25 15.64 -24.30 -24.58
CA GLY A 25 15.83 -23.21 -23.61
C GLY A 25 14.58 -22.37 -23.40
N GLU A 26 13.84 -22.10 -24.48
CA GLU A 26 12.61 -21.32 -24.50
C GLU A 26 11.49 -21.97 -23.71
N ILE A 27 11.42 -23.30 -23.74
CA ILE A 27 10.42 -24.06 -22.97
C ILE A 27 10.81 -24.08 -21.49
N ARG A 28 12.10 -24.24 -21.17
CA ARG A 28 12.59 -24.16 -19.78
C ARG A 28 12.35 -22.77 -19.18
N ASP A 29 12.62 -21.74 -19.96
CA ASP A 29 12.38 -20.34 -19.58
C ASP A 29 10.93 -20.12 -19.17
N ARG A 30 9.98 -20.59 -19.99
CA ARG A 30 8.54 -20.52 -19.68
C ARG A 30 8.15 -21.32 -18.44
N ILE A 31 8.65 -22.56 -18.31
CA ILE A 31 8.39 -23.39 -17.13
C ILE A 31 8.86 -22.65 -15.88
N LEU A 32 10.10 -22.17 -15.88
CA LEU A 32 10.70 -21.49 -14.74
C LEU A 32 10.06 -20.11 -14.49
N ALA A 33 9.57 -19.44 -15.53
CA ALA A 33 8.74 -18.25 -15.36
C ALA A 33 7.48 -18.54 -14.55
N PHE A 34 6.73 -19.59 -14.89
CA PHE A 34 5.54 -19.97 -14.13
C PHE A 34 5.87 -20.47 -12.74
N THR A 35 6.88 -21.33 -12.59
CA THR A 35 7.27 -21.90 -11.29
C THR A 35 7.76 -20.83 -10.30
N LEU A 36 8.46 -19.81 -10.79
CA LEU A 36 9.06 -18.77 -9.94
C LEU A 36 8.23 -17.50 -9.83
N SER A 37 7.08 -17.46 -10.50
CA SER A 37 6.14 -16.35 -10.36
C SER A 37 5.60 -16.28 -8.95
N CYS A 38 5.45 -15.07 -8.44
CA CYS A 38 4.82 -14.85 -7.15
C CYS A 38 3.31 -15.08 -7.22
N TYR A 39 2.73 -15.53 -6.11
CA TYR A 39 1.29 -15.78 -5.98
C TYR A 39 0.83 -15.50 -4.55
N ASN A 40 -0.47 -15.26 -4.37
CA ASN A 40 -1.06 -15.02 -3.05
C ASN A 40 -1.03 -16.29 -2.21
N SER A 41 -0.57 -16.16 -0.97
CA SER A 41 -0.59 -17.25 0.01
C SER A 41 -2.02 -17.79 0.19
N PRO A 42 -2.20 -19.10 0.44
CA PRO A 42 -3.48 -19.66 0.86
C PRO A 42 -3.99 -19.07 2.18
N GLU A 43 -3.09 -18.53 3.01
CA GLU A 43 -3.41 -17.83 4.25
C GLU A 43 -3.91 -16.42 3.95
N ILE A 44 -5.22 -16.31 3.73
CA ILE A 44 -5.89 -15.03 3.51
C ILE A 44 -5.98 -14.22 4.80
N TRP A 45 -5.91 -12.90 4.65
CA TRP A 45 -6.19 -11.96 5.73
C TRP A 45 -7.68 -11.89 6.03
N ASP A 46 -8.01 -11.35 7.22
CA ASP A 46 -9.39 -11.07 7.60
C ASP A 46 -10.00 -10.03 6.67
N THR A 47 -11.16 -10.32 6.11
CA THR A 47 -11.87 -9.45 5.16
C THR A 47 -12.28 -8.11 5.76
N ASP A 48 -12.37 -8.02 7.08
CA ASP A 48 -12.69 -6.80 7.82
C ASP A 48 -11.41 -5.98 8.16
N SER A 49 -10.24 -6.39 7.65
CA SER A 49 -9.02 -5.60 7.82
C SER A 49 -8.95 -4.42 6.84
N SER A 50 -8.54 -3.25 7.34
CA SER A 50 -8.38 -2.01 6.56
C SER A 50 -7.34 -2.06 5.43
N TYR A 51 -6.53 -3.12 5.36
CA TYR A 51 -5.52 -3.37 4.33
C TYR A 51 -5.92 -4.44 3.31
N VAL A 52 -7.11 -5.06 3.45
CA VAL A 52 -7.62 -6.01 2.45
C VAL A 52 -8.28 -5.25 1.32
N ARG A 53 -7.84 -5.55 0.09
CA ARG A 53 -8.40 -5.00 -1.15
C ARG A 53 -8.20 -5.99 -2.30
N PRO A 54 -8.78 -5.76 -3.50
CA PRO A 54 -8.56 -6.61 -4.66
C PRO A 54 -7.06 -6.78 -4.91
N GLU A 55 -6.65 -8.01 -5.23
CA GLU A 55 -5.25 -8.41 -5.44
C GLU A 55 -4.34 -8.39 -4.20
N TYR A 56 -4.77 -7.77 -3.09
CA TYR A 56 -4.03 -7.67 -1.81
C TYR A 56 -4.89 -8.18 -0.66
N ASN A 57 -5.16 -9.48 -0.67
CA ASN A 57 -5.95 -10.17 0.36
C ASN A 57 -5.16 -11.25 1.11
N ALA A 58 -3.88 -11.43 0.77
CA ALA A 58 -2.98 -12.37 1.39
C ALA A 58 -1.52 -11.94 1.14
N PRO A 59 -0.55 -12.45 1.92
CA PRO A 59 0.86 -12.24 1.64
C PRO A 59 1.25 -12.78 0.26
N LEU A 60 2.06 -12.03 -0.48
CA LEU A 60 2.60 -12.48 -1.76
C LEU A 60 3.86 -13.33 -1.52
N ILE A 61 3.86 -14.57 -1.99
CA ILE A 61 4.95 -15.55 -1.78
C ILE A 61 5.51 -16.08 -3.11
N ALA A 62 6.70 -16.67 -3.08
CA ALA A 62 7.32 -17.33 -4.22
C ALA A 62 7.92 -18.69 -3.81
N ASP A 63 7.70 -19.73 -4.63
CA ASP A 63 8.37 -21.02 -4.42
C ASP A 63 9.77 -20.99 -5.03
N THR A 64 10.78 -20.96 -4.16
CA THR A 64 12.20 -20.88 -4.57
C THR A 64 12.93 -22.22 -4.43
N ALA A 65 12.24 -23.32 -4.11
CA ALA A 65 12.89 -24.61 -3.87
C ALA A 65 13.69 -25.10 -5.08
N ILE A 66 13.21 -24.84 -6.30
CA ILE A 66 13.93 -25.20 -7.52
C ILE A 66 15.23 -24.40 -7.70
N LEU A 67 15.29 -23.15 -7.25
CA LEU A 67 16.51 -22.33 -7.28
C LEU A 67 17.54 -22.83 -6.26
N GLN A 68 17.08 -23.28 -5.10
CA GLN A 68 17.95 -23.81 -4.04
C GLN A 68 18.52 -25.19 -4.36
N THR A 69 17.79 -25.99 -5.13
CA THR A 69 18.18 -27.39 -5.42
C THR A 69 18.92 -27.56 -6.74
N CYS A 70 18.71 -26.66 -7.72
CA CYS A 70 19.18 -26.85 -9.08
C CYS A 70 20.08 -25.68 -9.55
N GLN A 71 21.39 -25.93 -9.58
CA GLN A 71 22.39 -24.90 -9.95
C GLN A 71 22.16 -24.28 -11.32
N ARG A 72 21.71 -25.05 -12.31
CA ARG A 72 21.43 -24.53 -13.65
C ARG A 72 20.11 -23.76 -13.72
N ALA A 73 19.10 -24.15 -12.94
CA ALA A 73 17.89 -23.35 -12.80
C ALA A 73 18.22 -22.00 -12.14
N TYR A 74 19.04 -22.02 -11.09
CA TYR A 74 19.57 -20.82 -10.46
C TYR A 74 20.34 -19.95 -11.46
N ALA A 75 21.33 -20.51 -12.15
CA ALA A 75 22.13 -19.76 -13.11
C ALA A 75 21.29 -19.15 -14.25
N GLU A 76 20.26 -19.85 -14.74
CA GLU A 76 19.41 -19.34 -15.81
C GLU A 76 18.32 -18.34 -15.28
N ASN A 77 17.92 -18.39 -13.99
CA ASN A 77 16.63 -17.76 -13.55
C ASN A 77 16.60 -17.16 -12.13
N TRP A 78 17.72 -17.00 -11.42
CA TRP A 78 17.74 -16.46 -10.05
C TRP A 78 17.05 -15.09 -9.90
N PHE A 79 17.03 -14.27 -10.97
CA PHE A 79 16.47 -12.93 -10.97
C PHE A 79 14.94 -12.90 -11.04
N ARG A 80 14.29 -14.01 -11.39
CA ARG A 80 12.85 -14.02 -11.71
C ARG A 80 11.98 -13.47 -10.60
N SER A 81 12.22 -13.89 -9.36
CA SER A 81 11.44 -13.44 -8.22
C SER A 81 11.50 -11.92 -8.02
N TRP A 82 12.57 -11.25 -8.47
CA TRP A 82 12.74 -9.79 -8.36
C TRP A 82 12.00 -9.02 -9.47
N ILE A 83 11.86 -9.64 -10.65
CA ILE A 83 11.15 -9.04 -11.78
C ILE A 83 9.65 -9.39 -11.79
N SER A 84 9.25 -10.48 -11.14
CA SER A 84 7.84 -10.90 -11.07
C SER A 84 7.13 -10.40 -9.82
N ALA A 85 7.86 -10.05 -8.75
CA ALA A 85 7.26 -9.59 -7.50
C ALA A 85 6.93 -8.09 -7.55
N VAL A 86 5.83 -7.74 -6.89
CA VAL A 86 5.61 -6.37 -6.41
C VAL A 86 6.09 -6.32 -4.96
N HIS A 87 7.22 -5.67 -4.72
CA HIS A 87 7.76 -5.53 -3.37
C HIS A 87 6.98 -4.47 -2.62
N THR A 88 6.34 -4.86 -1.51
CA THR A 88 5.36 -4.01 -0.82
C THR A 88 5.88 -3.54 0.53
N PHE A 89 5.78 -2.24 0.78
CA PHE A 89 6.06 -1.60 2.06
C PHE A 89 4.79 -0.94 2.62
N TYR A 90 4.75 -0.78 3.94
CA TYR A 90 3.65 -0.12 4.63
C TYR A 90 4.21 1.01 5.49
N LEU A 91 3.83 2.24 5.17
CA LEU A 91 4.05 3.45 5.98
C LEU A 91 2.74 3.75 6.72
N ALA A 92 2.41 2.90 7.68
CA ALA A 92 1.14 2.96 8.40
C ALA A 92 1.29 2.37 9.80
N TRP A 93 0.41 2.80 10.70
CA TRP A 93 0.33 2.25 12.05
C TRP A 93 0.03 0.74 12.06
N GLN A 94 0.36 0.07 13.17
CA GLN A 94 0.32 -1.39 13.26
C GLN A 94 -1.06 -1.98 12.96
N GLY A 95 -2.16 -1.32 13.34
CA GLY A 95 -3.54 -1.73 13.02
C GLY A 95 -3.96 -1.52 11.56
N ARG A 96 -3.19 -0.72 10.79
CA ARG A 96 -3.49 -0.34 9.41
C ARG A 96 -2.68 -1.12 8.37
N ARG A 97 -1.94 -2.15 8.80
CA ARG A 97 -1.09 -2.99 7.95
C ARG A 97 -1.13 -4.45 8.40
N PRO A 98 -0.73 -5.41 7.56
CA PRO A 98 -0.50 -6.79 7.99
C PRO A 98 0.49 -6.87 9.16
N LYS A 99 0.40 -7.93 9.97
CA LYS A 99 1.32 -8.16 11.10
C LYS A 99 2.77 -8.26 10.63
N GLU A 100 2.99 -9.04 9.58
CA GLU A 100 4.29 -9.22 8.95
C GLU A 100 4.41 -8.28 7.75
N VAL A 101 5.33 -7.32 7.83
CA VAL A 101 5.63 -6.40 6.73
C VAL A 101 7.12 -6.37 6.46
N THR A 102 7.47 -6.06 5.22
CA THR A 102 8.86 -5.81 4.84
C THR A 102 9.26 -4.42 5.32
N THR A 103 10.38 -4.32 6.04
CA THR A 103 10.98 -3.03 6.43
C THR A 103 12.27 -2.76 5.67
N VAL A 104 12.72 -1.51 5.66
CA VAL A 104 14.02 -1.12 5.08
C VAL A 104 15.17 -1.89 5.73
N GLN A 105 15.14 -2.05 7.05
CA GLN A 105 16.17 -2.76 7.82
C GLN A 105 16.26 -4.25 7.45
N GLN A 106 15.13 -4.86 7.05
CA GLN A 106 15.08 -6.25 6.60
C GLN A 106 15.47 -6.37 5.11
N PHE A 107 15.08 -5.41 4.28
CA PHE A 107 15.24 -5.47 2.84
C PHE A 107 16.65 -5.07 2.38
N GLN A 108 17.26 -4.06 3.02
CA GLN A 108 18.59 -3.57 2.65
C GLN A 108 19.68 -4.65 2.65
N PRO A 109 19.81 -5.52 3.68
CA PRO A 109 20.80 -6.60 3.66
C PRO A 109 20.59 -7.59 2.50
N VAL A 110 19.36 -7.75 2.03
CA VAL A 110 19.05 -8.62 0.89
C VAL A 110 19.54 -7.96 -0.40
N LEU A 111 19.29 -6.66 -0.58
CA LEU A 111 19.79 -5.89 -1.73
C LEU A 111 21.33 -5.92 -1.81
N ASP A 112 22.01 -5.76 -0.68
CA ASP A 112 23.48 -5.77 -0.66
C ASP A 112 24.06 -7.13 -1.03
N ARG A 113 23.46 -8.22 -0.53
CA ARG A 113 23.86 -9.59 -0.91
C ARG A 113 23.60 -9.86 -2.38
N LEU A 114 22.45 -9.41 -2.89
CA LEU A 114 22.06 -9.55 -4.27
C LEU A 114 23.05 -8.83 -5.19
N PHE A 115 23.38 -7.58 -4.85
CA PHE A 115 24.35 -6.78 -5.57
C PHE A 115 25.75 -7.37 -5.54
N ALA A 116 26.22 -7.82 -4.37
CA ALA A 116 27.52 -8.47 -4.24
C ALA A 116 27.62 -9.76 -5.09
N ALA A 117 26.52 -10.49 -5.25
CA ALA A 117 26.50 -11.73 -6.01
C ALA A 117 26.34 -11.52 -7.53
N HIS A 118 25.53 -10.54 -7.93
CA HIS A 118 25.03 -10.42 -9.32
C HIS A 118 25.17 -9.03 -9.95
N GLY A 119 25.62 -8.03 -9.20
CA GLY A 119 25.66 -6.63 -9.63
C GLY A 119 24.28 -5.97 -9.58
N GLU A 120 24.06 -4.95 -10.41
CA GLU A 120 22.78 -4.25 -10.47
C GLU A 120 21.63 -5.19 -10.86
N VAL A 121 20.65 -5.33 -9.97
CA VAL A 121 19.45 -6.13 -10.22
C VAL A 121 18.24 -5.22 -10.29
N GLU A 122 17.56 -5.30 -11.41
CA GLU A 122 16.34 -4.54 -11.64
C GLU A 122 15.19 -5.07 -10.78
N ILE A 123 14.50 -4.15 -10.12
CA ILE A 123 13.24 -4.43 -9.43
C ILE A 123 12.10 -3.89 -10.30
N SER A 124 11.19 -4.76 -10.73
CA SER A 124 10.16 -4.33 -11.69
C SER A 124 9.15 -3.36 -11.07
N HIS A 125 8.66 -3.64 -9.86
CA HIS A 125 7.64 -2.81 -9.22
C HIS A 125 7.77 -2.82 -7.70
N VAL A 126 7.75 -1.63 -7.11
CA VAL A 126 7.64 -1.39 -5.68
C VAL A 126 6.30 -0.73 -5.39
N ARG A 127 5.59 -1.19 -4.37
CA ARG A 127 4.37 -0.57 -3.85
C ARG A 127 4.56 -0.13 -2.41
N VAL A 128 4.02 1.03 -2.08
CA VAL A 128 4.01 1.59 -0.73
C VAL A 128 2.58 1.94 -0.40
N PHE A 129 1.99 1.27 0.59
CA PHE A 129 0.75 1.74 1.21
C PHE A 129 1.10 2.76 2.27
N ALA A 130 0.51 3.94 2.21
CA ALA A 130 0.91 5.06 3.03
C ALA A 130 -0.30 5.74 3.68
N GLN A 131 -0.27 5.78 5.01
CA GLN A 131 -1.10 6.66 5.81
C GLN A 131 -0.55 8.09 5.69
N LEU A 132 -1.43 9.08 5.54
CA LEU A 132 -0.99 10.46 5.30
C LEU A 132 -0.14 11.00 6.43
N CYS A 133 -0.43 10.68 7.69
CA CYS A 133 0.40 11.10 8.82
C CYS A 133 1.86 10.62 8.73
N SER A 134 2.10 9.44 8.16
CA SER A 134 3.44 8.88 7.97
C SER A 134 4.11 9.36 6.68
N LEU A 135 3.31 9.68 5.66
CA LEU A 135 3.79 10.21 4.39
C LEU A 135 4.16 11.69 4.47
N GLU A 136 3.34 12.48 5.19
CA GLU A 136 3.44 13.95 5.27
C GLU A 136 4.39 14.44 6.35
N ASP A 137 5.06 13.54 7.09
CA ASP A 137 6.22 13.85 7.92
C ASP A 137 7.45 14.17 7.04
N ASP A 138 7.30 15.21 6.21
CA ASP A 138 8.22 15.66 5.16
C ASP A 138 8.74 14.55 4.25
N GLY A 139 7.96 13.48 4.07
CA GLY A 139 8.34 12.32 3.29
C GLY A 139 9.54 11.55 3.86
N TRP A 140 9.86 11.69 5.15
CA TRP A 140 11.03 11.07 5.77
C TRP A 140 11.01 9.54 5.63
N GLN A 141 9.91 8.89 6.01
CA GLN A 141 9.79 7.44 5.93
C GLN A 141 9.82 6.93 4.48
N LEU A 142 9.17 7.65 3.55
CA LEU A 142 9.26 7.32 2.13
C LEU A 142 10.69 7.45 1.62
N SER A 143 11.40 8.50 2.03
CA SER A 143 12.80 8.74 1.66
C SER A 143 13.69 7.60 2.12
N GLN A 144 13.48 7.01 3.30
CA GLN A 144 14.23 5.81 3.74
C GLN A 144 14.11 4.64 2.76
N ILE A 145 12.92 4.40 2.20
CA ILE A 145 12.72 3.36 1.18
C ILE A 145 13.47 3.73 -0.09
N LEU A 146 13.32 4.98 -0.53
CA LEU A 146 13.94 5.44 -1.77
C LEU A 146 15.47 5.42 -1.67
N ASP A 147 16.04 5.77 -0.52
CA ASP A 147 17.46 5.94 -0.20
C ASP A 147 18.22 4.64 0.05
N MET A 148 17.53 3.49 0.02
CA MET A 148 18.20 2.19 0.08
C MET A 148 19.32 2.07 -0.97
N THR A 149 20.47 1.54 -0.55
CA THR A 149 21.59 1.27 -1.44
C THR A 149 21.29 0.05 -2.32
N ASN A 150 21.83 0.05 -3.55
CA ASN A 150 21.60 -1.02 -4.52
C ASN A 150 20.12 -1.25 -4.86
N PHE A 151 19.29 -0.21 -4.72
CA PHE A 151 17.87 -0.23 -4.98
C PHE A 151 17.55 0.35 -6.37
N PHE A 152 17.15 -0.52 -7.30
CA PHE A 152 16.98 -0.18 -8.72
C PHE A 152 15.56 -0.44 -9.24
N PRO A 153 14.51 0.20 -8.68
CA PRO A 153 13.14 0.01 -9.13
C PRO A 153 12.88 0.64 -10.51
N ARG A 154 11.94 0.06 -11.27
CA ARG A 154 11.40 0.65 -12.52
C ARG A 154 10.09 1.37 -12.36
N LYS A 155 9.23 0.88 -11.46
CA LYS A 155 7.94 1.48 -11.13
C LYS A 155 7.80 1.58 -9.62
N LEU A 156 7.32 2.71 -9.16
CA LEU A 156 6.87 2.91 -7.79
C LEU A 156 5.38 3.24 -7.80
N THR A 157 4.60 2.61 -6.94
CA THR A 157 3.23 3.03 -6.65
C THR A 157 3.09 3.36 -5.18
N VAL A 158 2.72 4.60 -4.86
CA VAL A 158 2.25 4.97 -3.52
C VAL A 158 0.73 4.87 -3.55
N THR A 159 0.13 4.26 -2.55
CA THR A 159 -1.32 4.08 -2.44
C THR A 159 -1.80 4.65 -1.10
N ILE A 160 -2.74 5.59 -1.16
CA ILE A 160 -3.45 6.16 -0.01
C ILE A 160 -4.85 5.58 -0.04
N ARG A 161 -5.17 4.72 0.93
CA ARG A 161 -6.49 4.07 1.07
C ARG A 161 -7.50 5.03 1.67
N HIS A 162 -8.79 4.70 1.59
CA HIS A 162 -9.83 5.51 2.24
C HIS A 162 -9.53 5.82 3.72
N HIS A 163 -9.09 4.80 4.45
CA HIS A 163 -8.79 4.88 5.89
C HIS A 163 -7.40 5.44 6.21
N ASP A 164 -6.64 5.84 5.19
CA ASP A 164 -5.31 6.44 5.32
C ASP A 164 -5.34 7.97 5.19
N TRP A 165 -6.49 8.55 4.83
CA TRP A 165 -6.69 9.99 4.76
C TRP A 165 -6.80 10.61 6.15
N TRP A 166 -6.46 11.89 6.25
CA TRP A 166 -6.73 12.66 7.46
C TRP A 166 -8.23 12.72 7.75
N SER A 167 -8.58 12.48 9.03
CA SER A 167 -9.95 12.65 9.55
C SER A 167 -11.03 11.95 8.71
N TRP A 168 -10.70 10.78 8.15
CA TRP A 168 -11.66 10.00 7.38
C TRP A 168 -12.82 9.53 8.28
N GLU A 169 -12.55 9.33 9.57
CA GLU A 169 -13.49 8.96 10.62
C GLU A 169 -14.62 9.99 10.78
N THR A 170 -14.36 11.28 10.54
CA THR A 170 -15.34 12.38 10.69
C THR A 170 -15.95 12.83 9.36
N ASP A 171 -15.63 12.12 8.27
CA ASP A 171 -16.02 12.45 6.90
C ASP A 171 -15.45 13.78 6.38
N ASP A 172 -14.29 14.21 6.89
CA ASP A 172 -13.68 15.47 6.44
C ASP A 172 -13.37 15.45 4.94
N ARG A 173 -13.29 16.64 4.35
CA ARG A 173 -12.93 16.81 2.94
C ARG A 173 -11.50 16.34 2.70
N LEU A 174 -11.25 15.75 1.54
CA LEU A 174 -9.93 15.21 1.25
C LEU A 174 -8.87 16.32 1.23
N TYR A 175 -7.79 16.08 1.96
CA TYR A 175 -6.62 16.94 2.05
C TYR A 175 -5.36 16.09 1.94
N ILE A 176 -4.36 16.62 1.24
CA ILE A 176 -3.02 16.03 1.19
C ILE A 176 -1.96 17.12 1.07
N GLY A 177 -0.98 17.05 1.97
CA GLY A 177 0.19 17.92 2.03
C GLY A 177 1.23 17.57 0.97
N ALA A 178 1.96 18.59 0.53
CA ALA A 178 2.94 18.52 -0.54
C ALA A 178 4.39 18.41 -0.06
N GLY A 179 4.67 18.39 1.25
CA GLY A 179 6.03 18.32 1.81
C GLY A 179 6.87 17.22 1.19
N TRP A 180 6.34 15.99 1.15
CA TRP A 180 7.01 14.83 0.54
C TRP A 180 7.23 14.95 -0.98
N VAL A 181 6.44 15.77 -1.69
CA VAL A 181 6.63 16.05 -3.12
C VAL A 181 7.87 16.92 -3.34
N ASP A 182 8.12 17.85 -2.42
CA ASP A 182 9.28 18.76 -2.47
C ASP A 182 10.57 18.09 -1.98
N THR A 183 10.48 17.23 -0.96
CA THR A 183 11.65 16.67 -0.27
C THR A 183 12.14 15.36 -0.88
N CYS A 184 11.25 14.43 -1.25
CA CYS A 184 11.66 13.11 -1.72
C CYS A 184 12.42 13.20 -3.05
N ARG A 185 13.52 12.44 -3.17
CA ARG A 185 14.27 12.29 -4.42
C ARG A 185 14.26 10.85 -4.87
N PHE A 186 13.63 10.63 -6.02
CA PHE A 186 13.32 9.29 -6.49
C PHE A 186 14.52 8.62 -7.19
N PRO A 187 14.68 7.28 -7.11
CA PRO A 187 15.78 6.58 -7.79
C PRO A 187 15.85 6.89 -9.29
N ALA A 188 17.06 7.10 -9.81
CA ALA A 188 17.29 7.40 -11.23
C ALA A 188 16.89 6.24 -12.17
N THR A 189 16.59 5.06 -11.65
CA THR A 189 16.13 3.92 -12.45
C THR A 189 14.64 3.92 -12.74
N LEU A 190 13.85 4.72 -12.00
CA LEU A 190 12.39 4.78 -12.14
C LEU A 190 11.99 5.34 -13.50
N ARG A 191 11.04 4.64 -14.13
CA ARG A 191 10.37 5.04 -15.36
C ARG A 191 8.98 5.61 -15.09
N GLU A 192 8.35 5.17 -14.00
CA GLU A 192 7.01 5.56 -13.62
C GLU A 192 6.92 5.74 -12.10
N ILE A 193 6.32 6.86 -11.67
CA ILE A 193 5.83 7.05 -10.30
C ILE A 193 4.31 7.10 -10.42
N CYS A 194 3.61 6.25 -9.68
CA CYS A 194 2.16 6.23 -9.64
C CYS A 194 1.70 6.61 -8.23
N LEU A 195 0.66 7.43 -8.15
CA LEU A 195 -0.08 7.65 -6.92
C LEU A 195 -1.50 7.12 -7.11
N GLU A 196 -1.89 6.17 -6.28
CA GLU A 196 -3.26 5.67 -6.17
C GLU A 196 -3.93 6.37 -4.99
N ILE A 197 -4.95 7.17 -5.27
CA ILE A 197 -5.81 7.77 -4.26
C ILE A 197 -7.16 7.06 -4.24
N GLU A 198 -7.52 6.50 -3.11
CA GLU A 198 -8.75 5.74 -2.91
C GLU A 198 -9.65 6.44 -1.90
N SER A 199 -10.95 6.51 -2.22
CA SER A 199 -11.97 6.95 -1.27
C SER A 199 -13.32 6.32 -1.61
N LEU A 200 -14.35 6.62 -0.82
CA LEU A 200 -15.71 6.14 -1.05
C LEU A 200 -16.25 6.69 -2.37
N GLN A 201 -17.10 5.92 -3.06
CA GLN A 201 -17.72 6.31 -4.33
C GLN A 201 -18.48 7.65 -4.23
N ARG A 202 -19.11 7.92 -3.08
CA ARG A 202 -19.78 9.21 -2.80
C ARG A 202 -18.83 10.41 -2.77
N LYS A 203 -17.53 10.18 -2.54
CA LYS A 203 -16.44 11.19 -2.60
C LYS A 203 -15.73 11.23 -3.97
N SER A 204 -16.22 10.52 -4.99
CA SER A 204 -15.63 10.52 -6.35
C SER A 204 -15.28 11.90 -6.89
N ARG A 205 -16.17 12.89 -6.74
CA ARG A 205 -15.88 14.26 -7.22
C ARG A 205 -14.78 14.97 -6.44
N GLN A 206 -14.55 14.59 -5.18
CA GLN A 206 -13.42 15.08 -4.39
C GLN A 206 -12.11 14.43 -4.87
N ILE A 207 -12.15 13.12 -5.16
CA ILE A 207 -11.03 12.38 -5.76
C ILE A 207 -10.64 12.94 -7.12
N ASP A 208 -11.62 13.22 -8.00
CA ASP A 208 -11.38 13.87 -9.29
C ASP A 208 -10.71 15.23 -9.12
N TRP A 209 -11.22 16.05 -8.18
CA TRP A 209 -10.65 17.37 -7.91
C TRP A 209 -9.19 17.27 -7.45
N ILE A 210 -8.89 16.39 -6.50
CA ILE A 210 -7.52 16.17 -6.03
C ILE A 210 -6.63 15.67 -7.18
N ALA A 211 -7.09 14.70 -7.97
CA ALA A 211 -6.34 14.16 -9.10
C ALA A 211 -5.98 15.25 -10.13
N ASP A 212 -6.94 16.11 -10.49
CA ASP A 212 -6.72 17.22 -11.41
C ASP A 212 -5.65 18.19 -10.87
N GLN A 213 -5.74 18.53 -9.58
CA GLN A 213 -4.76 19.40 -8.94
C GLN A 213 -3.37 18.76 -8.85
N MET A 214 -3.28 17.45 -8.55
CA MET A 214 -2.01 16.71 -8.57
C MET A 214 -1.36 16.73 -9.94
N ILE A 215 -2.14 16.51 -11.00
CA ILE A 215 -1.63 16.51 -12.38
C ILE A 215 -1.07 17.88 -12.77
N GLU A 216 -1.75 18.95 -12.38
CA GLU A 216 -1.36 20.31 -12.72
C GLU A 216 -0.16 20.79 -11.90
N LYS A 217 -0.18 20.55 -10.58
CA LYS A 217 0.71 21.23 -9.63
C LYS A 217 1.90 20.37 -9.22
N TRP A 218 1.74 19.05 -9.14
CA TRP A 218 2.78 18.19 -8.59
C TRP A 218 3.72 17.65 -9.66
N HIS A 219 5.00 17.74 -9.35
CA HIS A 219 6.10 17.30 -10.18
C HIS A 219 7.12 16.65 -9.27
N PHE A 220 7.58 15.44 -9.60
CA PHE A 220 8.59 14.74 -8.81
C PHE A 220 9.97 14.87 -9.44
N VAL A 221 11.03 14.77 -8.63
CA VAL A 221 12.41 14.86 -9.10
C VAL A 221 13.15 13.56 -8.80
N ARG A 222 13.76 13.00 -9.84
CA ARG A 222 14.70 11.88 -9.70
C ARG A 222 16.06 12.37 -9.23
N ARG A 223 16.86 11.48 -8.65
CA ARG A 223 18.24 11.77 -8.19
C ARG A 223 19.18 12.28 -9.26
N ASP A 224 18.92 11.95 -10.53
CA ASP A 224 19.68 12.46 -11.67
C ASP A 224 19.18 13.82 -12.18
N GLY A 225 18.27 14.47 -11.45
CA GLY A 225 17.68 15.77 -11.79
C GLY A 225 16.56 15.70 -12.84
N MET A 226 16.21 14.51 -13.33
CA MET A 226 15.09 14.33 -14.26
C MET A 226 13.77 14.67 -13.56
N ILE A 227 13.01 15.57 -14.16
CA ILE A 227 11.68 15.93 -13.67
C ILE A 227 10.65 14.97 -14.24
N MET A 228 9.75 14.53 -13.38
CA MET A 228 8.65 13.64 -13.69
C MET A 228 7.36 14.47 -13.72
N SER A 229 6.56 14.34 -14.77
CA SER A 229 5.28 15.07 -14.93
C SER A 229 4.15 14.10 -15.25
N ALA A 230 2.95 14.41 -14.76
CA ALA A 230 1.76 13.65 -15.06
C ALA A 230 1.01 14.24 -16.26
N ARG A 231 0.15 13.41 -16.85
CA ARG A 231 -0.75 13.80 -17.94
C ARG A 231 -2.12 13.20 -17.69
N MET A 232 -3.16 13.96 -18.01
CA MET A 232 -4.54 13.55 -17.77
C MET A 232 -4.91 12.27 -18.53
N GLU A 233 -4.36 12.07 -19.74
CA GLU A 233 -4.64 10.88 -20.56
C GLU A 233 -4.06 9.59 -19.98
N GLU A 234 -3.10 9.71 -19.05
CA GLU A 234 -2.52 8.57 -18.33
C GLU A 234 -3.21 8.29 -17.00
N CYS A 235 -4.14 9.15 -16.59
CA CYS A 235 -4.93 8.93 -15.39
C CYS A 235 -5.89 7.76 -15.60
N LYS A 236 -5.93 6.84 -14.65
CA LYS A 236 -6.82 5.68 -14.66
C LYS A 236 -7.78 5.76 -13.48
N GLU A 237 -8.97 5.21 -13.68
CA GLU A 237 -9.96 5.04 -12.64
C GLU A 237 -10.31 3.57 -12.53
N ASP A 238 -10.45 3.11 -11.29
CA ASP A 238 -10.92 1.77 -10.94
C ASP A 238 -11.95 1.86 -9.80
N GLN A 239 -12.76 0.83 -9.64
CA GLN A 239 -13.79 0.75 -8.61
C GLN A 239 -13.85 -0.65 -8.03
N TRP A 240 -14.07 -0.74 -6.72
CA TRP A 240 -14.19 -2.02 -6.04
C TRP A 240 -15.08 -1.92 -4.80
N THR A 241 -15.47 -3.07 -4.27
CA THR A 241 -16.33 -3.16 -3.08
C THR A 241 -15.65 -3.92 -1.97
N GLY A 242 -15.72 -3.40 -0.74
CA GLY A 242 -15.14 -4.02 0.45
C GLY A 242 -16.11 -4.05 1.62
N SER A 243 -15.68 -4.68 2.71
CA SER A 243 -16.42 -4.67 3.97
C SER A 243 -16.61 -3.23 4.46
N SER A 244 -17.76 -2.95 5.06
CA SER A 244 -17.99 -1.74 5.86
C SER A 244 -17.54 -1.91 7.33
N THR A 245 -17.03 -3.10 7.68
CA THR A 245 -16.58 -3.43 9.02
C THR A 245 -15.06 -3.41 9.06
N TRP A 246 -14.51 -2.66 10.02
CA TRP A 246 -13.08 -2.63 10.30
C TRP A 246 -12.81 -2.15 11.72
N GLU A 247 -11.70 -2.60 12.29
CA GLU A 247 -11.29 -2.27 13.67
C GLU A 247 -12.41 -2.54 14.68
N GLU A 248 -13.05 -3.70 14.53
CA GLU A 248 -14.15 -4.13 15.39
C GLU A 248 -15.37 -3.19 15.39
N ALA A 249 -15.50 -2.30 14.39
CA ALA A 249 -16.62 -1.41 14.20
C ALA A 249 -17.21 -1.53 12.79
N ARG A 250 -18.54 -1.45 12.67
CA ARG A 250 -19.25 -1.37 11.39
C ARG A 250 -19.59 0.08 11.10
N TRP A 251 -19.09 0.61 9.98
CA TRP A 251 -19.15 2.03 9.62
C TRP A 251 -20.39 2.34 8.78
N LEU A 252 -21.50 2.48 9.49
CA LEU A 252 -22.84 2.64 8.93
C LEU A 252 -23.00 3.87 8.04
N ARG A 253 -22.32 4.98 8.36
CA ARG A 253 -22.38 6.21 7.55
C ARG A 253 -21.93 5.98 6.11
N ASP A 254 -20.98 5.10 5.91
CA ASP A 254 -20.25 4.95 4.64
C ASP A 254 -20.83 3.85 3.75
N GLU A 255 -21.76 3.05 4.29
CA GLU A 255 -22.39 1.94 3.59
C GLU A 255 -23.20 2.39 2.38
N THR A 256 -22.94 1.74 1.25
CA THR A 256 -23.83 1.84 0.08
C THR A 256 -24.79 0.66 0.00
N LYS A 257 -24.44 -0.46 0.64
CA LYS A 257 -25.25 -1.68 0.83
C LYS A 257 -24.97 -2.24 2.23
N PRO A 258 -25.87 -3.09 2.78
CA PRO A 258 -25.63 -3.71 4.07
C PRO A 258 -24.26 -4.40 4.14
N GLY A 259 -23.43 -3.96 5.09
CA GLY A 259 -22.10 -4.53 5.32
C GLY A 259 -21.05 -4.19 4.26
N MET A 260 -21.32 -3.27 3.32
CA MET A 260 -20.45 -3.03 2.18
C MET A 260 -20.28 -1.54 1.84
N ASN A 261 -19.03 -1.21 1.48
CA ASN A 261 -18.65 0.07 0.93
C ASN A 261 -18.22 -0.09 -0.54
N GLU A 262 -18.57 0.91 -1.35
CA GLU A 262 -18.10 1.06 -2.72
C GLU A 262 -16.98 2.12 -2.76
N TYR A 263 -15.84 1.75 -3.30
CA TYR A 263 -14.64 2.57 -3.40
C TYR A 263 -14.35 2.95 -4.85
N VAL A 264 -13.77 4.14 -5.02
CA VAL A 264 -13.18 4.61 -6.28
C VAL A 264 -11.69 4.86 -6.05
N VAL A 265 -10.87 4.43 -7.01
CA VAL A 265 -9.42 4.61 -7.01
C VAL A 265 -9.05 5.41 -8.25
N LYS A 266 -8.37 6.53 -8.08
CA LYS A 266 -7.69 7.24 -9.18
C LYS A 266 -6.20 6.95 -9.13
N THR A 267 -5.64 6.53 -10.25
CA THR A 267 -4.19 6.38 -10.43
C THR A 267 -3.67 7.52 -11.29
N ILE A 268 -2.82 8.37 -10.70
CA ILE A 268 -2.07 9.40 -11.42
C ILE A 268 -0.67 8.87 -11.68
N THR A 269 -0.19 8.99 -12.92
CA THR A 269 1.13 8.48 -13.32
C THR A 269 2.02 9.62 -13.80
N TRP A 270 3.19 9.76 -13.18
CA TRP A 270 4.26 10.67 -13.59
C TRP A 270 5.33 9.90 -14.34
N LYS A 271 5.78 10.46 -15.47
CA LYS A 271 6.85 9.92 -16.33
C LYS A 271 7.91 10.98 -16.62
N PRO A 272 9.12 10.57 -17.06
CA PRO A 272 10.21 11.50 -17.38
C PRO A 272 9.78 12.57 -18.39
N ASN A 273 9.93 13.84 -18.01
CA ASN A 273 9.64 15.00 -18.83
C ASN A 273 10.93 15.76 -19.16
N ARG A 274 11.48 15.51 -20.35
CA ARG A 274 12.74 16.11 -20.81
C ARG A 274 12.63 17.59 -21.19
N GLU A 275 11.41 18.10 -21.37
CA GLU A 275 11.16 19.49 -21.75
C GLU A 275 11.20 20.43 -20.55
N ARG A 276 10.99 19.87 -19.35
CA ARG A 276 10.97 20.64 -18.10
C ARG A 276 12.36 20.63 -17.46
N THR A 277 12.86 21.82 -17.12
CA THR A 277 14.19 22.02 -16.52
C THR A 277 14.16 22.48 -15.07
N ARG A 278 12.99 22.87 -14.56
CA ARG A 278 12.78 23.28 -13.16
C ARG A 278 11.47 22.72 -12.63
N GLN A 279 11.51 22.23 -11.39
CA GLN A 279 10.35 21.81 -10.63
C GLN A 279 9.64 23.08 -10.11
N PRO A 280 8.36 23.29 -10.43
CA PRO A 280 7.54 24.28 -9.72
C PRO A 280 7.44 23.91 -8.24
N PRO A 281 7.34 24.88 -7.31
CA PRO A 281 7.05 24.56 -5.91
C PRO A 281 5.72 23.80 -5.84
N PRO A 282 5.65 22.65 -5.16
CA PRO A 282 4.40 21.93 -5.05
C PRO A 282 3.48 22.65 -4.05
N GLU A 283 2.17 22.44 -4.19
CA GLU A 283 1.15 23.06 -3.34
C GLU A 283 0.39 21.98 -2.58
N ASP A 284 0.05 22.24 -1.32
CA ASP A 284 -0.89 21.43 -0.57
C ASP A 284 -2.26 21.45 -1.26
N LEU A 285 -2.94 20.31 -1.25
CA LEU A 285 -4.19 20.12 -1.97
C LEU A 285 -5.32 19.90 -0.96
N SER A 286 -6.26 20.84 -0.91
CA SER A 286 -7.42 20.77 -0.02
C SER A 286 -8.71 20.94 -0.82
N VAL A 287 -9.60 19.97 -0.75
CA VAL A 287 -10.90 20.02 -1.44
C VAL A 287 -11.74 21.19 -0.90
N PRO A 288 -12.27 22.08 -1.77
CA PRO A 288 -13.04 23.24 -1.35
C PRO A 288 -14.31 22.94 -0.53
N ASP A 289 -14.73 23.92 0.27
CA ASP A 289 -15.87 23.76 1.19
C ASP A 289 -17.24 23.54 0.55
N PHE A 290 -17.40 23.81 -0.74
CA PHE A 290 -18.65 23.54 -1.43
C PHE A 290 -18.90 22.05 -1.72
N TYR A 291 -17.88 21.20 -1.55
CA TYR A 291 -18.08 19.75 -1.57
C TYR A 291 -18.77 19.29 -0.28
N PRO A 292 -19.74 18.37 -0.34
CA PRO A 292 -20.46 17.92 0.84
C PRO A 292 -19.58 17.05 1.74
N ALA A 293 -19.82 17.17 3.04
CA ALA A 293 -19.38 16.25 4.09
C ALA A 293 -20.61 15.81 4.90
N ILE A 294 -20.63 14.57 5.37
CA ILE A 294 -21.71 13.97 6.14
C ILE A 294 -21.37 14.13 7.62
N ILE A 295 -22.18 14.93 8.31
CA ILE A 295 -22.14 15.00 9.77
C ILE A 295 -23.00 13.83 10.29
N SER A 296 -22.37 12.89 10.99
CA SER A 296 -23.05 11.79 11.68
C SER A 296 -22.69 11.82 13.16
N ASN A 297 -23.69 11.70 14.03
CA ASN A 297 -23.47 11.55 15.47
C ASN A 297 -23.06 10.12 15.85
N GLU A 298 -23.32 9.15 14.99
CA GLU A 298 -23.02 7.73 15.19
C GLU A 298 -22.54 7.17 13.84
N PRO A 299 -21.29 7.49 13.42
CA PRO A 299 -20.78 7.11 12.10
C PRO A 299 -20.53 5.60 11.99
N SER A 300 -20.28 4.96 13.12
CA SER A 300 -20.01 3.53 13.24
C SER A 300 -20.62 2.98 14.53
N VAL A 301 -20.71 1.67 14.62
CA VAL A 301 -21.15 0.94 15.82
C VAL A 301 -20.24 -0.26 16.06
N SER A 302 -19.88 -0.54 17.31
CA SER A 302 -19.00 -1.67 17.61
C SER A 302 -19.65 -3.01 17.28
N VAL A 303 -18.86 -3.93 16.73
CA VAL A 303 -19.26 -5.30 16.39
C VAL A 303 -19.71 -6.05 17.65
N GLN A 304 -19.11 -5.76 18.80
CA GLN A 304 -19.54 -6.31 20.08
C GLN A 304 -20.97 -5.87 20.43
N ARG A 305 -21.30 -4.59 20.23
CA ARG A 305 -22.64 -4.05 20.47
C ARG A 305 -23.66 -4.67 19.50
N LEU A 306 -23.32 -4.80 18.22
CA LEU A 306 -24.13 -5.51 17.23
C LEU A 306 -24.41 -6.97 17.64
N ASN A 307 -23.37 -7.70 18.06
CA ASN A 307 -23.51 -9.10 18.47
C ASN A 307 -24.37 -9.24 19.73
N ARG A 308 -24.22 -8.34 20.70
CA ARG A 308 -25.00 -8.33 21.95
C ARG A 308 -26.49 -8.13 21.69
N ALA A 309 -26.83 -7.21 20.79
CA ALA A 309 -28.21 -6.92 20.38
C ALA A 309 -28.75 -7.92 19.32
N GLN A 310 -27.93 -8.90 18.90
CA GLN A 310 -28.26 -9.89 17.88
C GLN A 310 -28.75 -9.27 16.56
N VAL A 311 -28.13 -8.16 16.16
CA VAL A 311 -28.50 -7.45 14.93
C VAL A 311 -28.21 -8.35 13.72
N PRO A 312 -29.19 -8.60 12.82
CA PRO A 312 -28.93 -9.29 11.57
C PRO A 312 -27.91 -8.54 10.69
N LYS A 313 -26.96 -9.28 10.10
CA LYS A 313 -25.84 -8.71 9.33
C LYS A 313 -26.27 -8.05 8.01
N ASP A 314 -27.45 -8.39 7.52
CA ASP A 314 -28.02 -7.93 6.25
C ASP A 314 -28.92 -6.69 6.41
N LEU A 315 -29.10 -6.19 7.64
CA LEU A 315 -29.83 -4.94 7.85
C LEU A 315 -29.09 -3.75 7.25
N ALA A 316 -29.84 -2.84 6.63
CA ALA A 316 -29.32 -1.55 6.19
C ALA A 316 -28.82 -0.72 7.39
N ALA A 317 -27.99 0.29 7.13
CA ALA A 317 -27.41 1.16 8.14
C ALA A 317 -28.47 1.80 9.07
N ASP A 318 -29.55 2.33 8.50
CA ASP A 318 -30.64 2.97 9.24
C ASP A 318 -31.50 1.98 10.02
N GLU A 319 -31.69 0.77 9.51
CA GLU A 319 -32.36 -0.33 10.20
C GLU A 319 -31.52 -0.86 11.37
N THR A 320 -30.20 -0.91 11.18
CA THR A 320 -29.24 -1.32 12.21
C THR A 320 -29.28 -0.38 13.41
N LEU A 321 -29.23 0.94 13.18
CA LEU A 321 -29.35 1.93 14.26
C LEU A 321 -30.70 1.86 14.96
N ARG A 322 -31.80 1.75 14.18
CA ARG A 322 -33.15 1.59 14.76
C ARG A 322 -33.23 0.37 15.67
N TRP A 323 -32.70 -0.77 15.24
CA TRP A 323 -32.67 -2.00 16.02
C TRP A 323 -31.88 -1.82 17.33
N LEU A 324 -30.70 -1.21 17.25
CA LEU A 324 -29.86 -0.97 18.42
C LEU A 324 -30.56 -0.07 19.44
N HIS A 325 -31.14 1.04 19.00
CA HIS A 325 -31.87 1.94 19.89
C HIS A 325 -33.10 1.30 20.52
N GLU A 326 -33.82 0.43 19.79
CA GLU A 326 -34.93 -0.35 20.35
C GLU A 326 -34.44 -1.34 21.41
N TYR A 327 -33.37 -2.07 21.12
CA TYR A 327 -32.74 -3.01 22.07
C TYR A 327 -32.27 -2.30 23.35
N GLU A 328 -31.63 -1.14 23.23
CA GLU A 328 -31.10 -0.37 24.36
C GLU A 328 -32.20 0.24 25.23
N ARG A 329 -33.27 0.71 24.59
CA ARG A 329 -34.46 1.21 25.29
C ARG A 329 -35.11 0.11 26.13
N ASP A 330 -35.12 -1.12 25.62
CA ASP A 330 -35.74 -2.26 26.28
C ASP A 330 -34.80 -2.94 27.31
N ASN A 331 -33.50 -2.63 27.26
CA ASN A 331 -32.47 -3.15 28.17
C ASN A 331 -31.64 -2.03 28.85
N PRO A 332 -32.30 -1.11 29.61
CA PRO A 332 -31.62 0.00 30.27
C PRO A 332 -30.68 -0.55 31.36
N GLY A 333 -29.37 -0.44 31.15
CA GLY A 333 -28.32 -1.00 32.04
C GLY A 333 -27.39 -2.00 31.35
N VAL A 334 -27.66 -2.35 30.09
CA VAL A 334 -26.72 -3.07 29.20
C VAL A 334 -25.90 -2.08 28.35
N GLY A 335 -26.14 -0.78 28.55
CA GLY A 335 -25.45 0.32 27.89
C GLY A 335 -24.02 0.49 28.38
N ASP A 336 -23.12 0.50 27.41
CA ASP A 336 -21.76 1.02 27.45
C ASP A 336 -20.86 0.56 28.60
N GLY A 337 -20.55 -0.74 28.60
CA GLY A 337 -19.29 -1.19 29.18
C GLY A 337 -18.16 -0.76 28.25
N SER A 338 -17.75 0.50 28.38
CA SER A 338 -16.62 1.19 27.76
C SER A 338 -16.43 1.09 26.24
N ASP A 339 -17.34 1.68 25.45
CA ASP A 339 -16.95 2.32 24.17
C ASP A 339 -15.94 3.47 24.44
N ASP A 340 -15.89 4.00 25.67
CA ASP A 340 -14.81 4.88 26.17
C ASP A 340 -13.42 4.24 26.07
N ASP A 341 -13.24 2.91 26.09
CA ASP A 341 -11.90 2.31 25.96
C ASP A 341 -11.46 2.20 24.50
N ALA A 342 -12.38 2.07 23.54
CA ALA A 342 -12.06 2.05 22.11
C ALA A 342 -11.82 3.47 21.56
N ASP A 343 -12.62 4.44 22.01
CA ASP A 343 -12.41 5.86 21.69
C ASP A 343 -11.27 6.47 22.52
N ALA A 344 -10.97 5.99 23.74
CA ALA A 344 -9.78 6.37 24.47
C ALA A 344 -8.51 5.63 24.03
N GLU A 345 -8.56 4.40 23.49
CA GLU A 345 -7.42 3.86 22.75
C GLU A 345 -7.20 4.69 21.49
N LEU A 346 -8.26 4.97 20.71
CA LEU A 346 -8.14 5.84 19.55
C LEU A 346 -7.57 7.21 19.95
N ALA A 347 -8.05 7.88 21.02
CA ALA A 347 -7.61 9.19 21.52
C ALA A 347 -6.24 9.18 22.23
N SER A 348 -5.92 8.17 23.05
CA SER A 348 -4.64 8.06 23.77
C SER A 348 -3.50 7.61 22.85
N ILE A 349 -3.81 6.92 21.74
CA ILE A 349 -2.86 6.66 20.65
C ILE A 349 -2.43 7.98 19.96
N TRP A 350 -3.22 9.06 20.02
CA TRP A 350 -2.77 10.38 19.53
C TRP A 350 -1.85 11.12 20.51
N ASP A 351 -1.86 10.79 21.80
CA ASP A 351 -1.13 11.53 22.85
C ASP A 351 0.11 10.79 23.41
N GLU A 352 0.22 9.46 23.28
CA GLU A 352 1.28 8.71 23.98
C GLU A 352 2.58 8.43 23.21
N HIS A 353 2.77 8.85 21.96
CA HIS A 353 4.02 8.58 21.21
C HIS A 353 4.75 9.81 20.66
N THR A 354 4.52 11.00 21.23
CA THR A 354 5.39 12.17 20.99
C THR A 354 6.64 12.22 21.88
N ASP A 355 6.82 11.30 22.85
CA ASP A 355 7.93 11.36 23.81
C ASP A 355 8.60 9.99 24.05
N ASP A 356 9.20 9.35 23.03
CA ASP A 356 10.31 8.42 23.29
C ASP A 356 11.20 8.11 22.06
N GLU A 357 11.81 9.12 21.45
CA GLU A 357 13.15 8.98 20.87
C GLU A 357 13.98 10.24 21.14
N GLY A 358 14.60 10.26 22.33
CA GLY A 358 15.64 11.23 22.68
C GLY A 358 16.86 11.12 21.74
N PRO A 359 17.70 12.18 21.69
CA PRO A 359 18.67 12.38 20.63
C PRO A 359 19.84 11.40 20.76
N PHE A 360 20.09 10.59 19.74
CA PHE A 360 21.37 9.89 19.62
C PHE A 360 22.44 10.90 19.19
N VAL A 361 23.18 11.35 20.20
CA VAL A 361 24.43 12.11 20.10
C VAL A 361 25.61 11.13 19.92
N GLU A 362 26.51 11.53 19.02
CA GLU A 362 27.83 10.98 18.60
C GLU A 362 27.88 9.88 17.53
#